data_AF-A0A1A3D5G0-F1
#
_entry.id   AF-A0A1A3D5G0-F1
#
_cell.length_a   1.000
_cell.length_b   1.000
_cell.length_c   1.000
_cell.angle_alpha   90.00
_cell.angle_beta   90.00
_cell.angle_gamma   90.00
#
_symmetry.space_group_name_H-M   'P 1'
#
loop_
_entity.id
_entity.type
_entity.pdbx_description
1 polymer ?
#
loop_
_entity_poly.entity_id
_entity_poly.type
_entity_poly.pdbx_seq_one_letter_code
_entity_poly.pdbx_strand_id
1 'polypeptide(L)'
;MNIPSRTAIRDFEAYILLTMKLRMSMANKMTQLEAKLAEHGLSLGDAEILHDRIAEALRDEASRFEQMQKLLGITESGSVSLKYDSVFWPGFSFHAMVGKAGLLESAGYLHATASRPEVGSPTELPTWSVDISEFAEQFGPIALRDKQPLFDEFLPAYEEYEFSWNGEPYGARFIWGLFLSSSIYWD
;
A
#
# COMPACT_ATOMS: atom_id res chain seq x y z
N MET A 1 9.02 -22.82 -6.69
CA MET A 1 8.60 -21.43 -6.45
C MET A 1 8.16 -20.84 -7.78
N ASN A 2 6.86 -20.61 -7.93
CA ASN A 2 6.33 -19.94 -9.11
C ASN A 2 6.41 -18.43 -8.84
N ILE A 3 7.37 -17.75 -9.48
CA ILE A 3 7.63 -16.32 -9.23
C ILE A 3 6.71 -15.52 -10.14
N PRO A 4 5.91 -14.57 -9.62
CA PRO A 4 5.09 -13.71 -10.46
C PRO A 4 5.90 -13.05 -11.57
N SER A 5 5.32 -12.95 -12.76
CA SER A 5 5.97 -12.19 -13.84
C SER A 5 6.04 -10.72 -13.47
N ARG A 6 7.12 -10.04 -13.85
CA ARG A 6 7.30 -8.60 -13.57
C ARG A 6 6.16 -7.75 -14.14
N THR A 7 5.59 -8.14 -15.28
CA THR A 7 4.43 -7.46 -15.88
C THR A 7 3.18 -7.64 -15.04
N ALA A 8 2.92 -8.84 -14.52
CA ALA A 8 1.77 -9.09 -13.65
C ALA A 8 1.87 -8.30 -12.34
N ILE A 9 3.06 -8.23 -11.74
CA ILE A 9 3.31 -7.38 -10.56
C ILE A 9 3.02 -5.92 -10.91
N ARG A 10 3.61 -5.40 -11.98
CA ARG A 10 3.42 -4.00 -12.40
C ARG A 10 1.94 -3.66 -12.59
N ASP A 11 1.18 -4.51 -13.27
CA ASP A 11 -0.25 -4.27 -13.52
C ASP A 11 -1.06 -4.29 -12.21
N PHE A 12 -0.75 -5.21 -11.29
CA PHE A 12 -1.40 -5.29 -9.99
C PHE A 12 -1.03 -4.11 -9.07
N GLU A 13 0.22 -3.65 -9.11
CA GLU A 13 0.65 -2.45 -8.37
C GLU A 13 0.07 -1.17 -8.93
N ALA A 14 -0.16 -1.08 -10.25
CA ALA A 14 -0.91 0.02 -10.84
C ALA A 14 -2.37 0.04 -10.33
N TYR A 15 -3.01 -1.13 -10.21
CA TYR A 15 -4.31 -1.24 -9.55
C TYR A 15 -4.26 -0.73 -8.11
N ILE A 16 -3.30 -1.20 -7.29
CA ILE A 16 -3.13 -0.74 -5.90
C ILE A 16 -2.92 0.78 -5.84
N LEU A 17 -2.04 1.34 -6.67
CA LEU A 17 -1.78 2.78 -6.68
C LEU A 17 -3.06 3.58 -6.98
N LEU A 18 -3.90 3.09 -7.91
CA LEU A 18 -5.16 3.73 -8.25
C LEU A 18 -6.18 3.68 -7.11
N THR A 19 -6.13 2.67 -6.24
CA THR A 19 -6.94 2.66 -5.02
C THR A 19 -6.57 3.80 -4.06
N MET A 20 -5.36 4.36 -4.15
CA MET A 20 -4.90 5.49 -3.34
C MET A 20 -5.30 6.85 -3.92
N LYS A 21 -5.81 6.89 -5.16
CA LYS A 21 -6.04 8.12 -5.94
C LYS A 21 -6.87 9.16 -5.18
N LEU A 22 -7.93 8.74 -4.49
CA LEU A 22 -8.79 9.65 -3.72
C LEU A 22 -7.99 10.40 -2.64
N ARG A 23 -7.23 9.67 -1.80
CA ARG A 23 -6.42 10.28 -0.74
C ARG A 23 -5.28 11.11 -1.29
N MET A 24 -4.65 10.68 -2.38
CA MET A 24 -3.62 11.48 -3.04
C MET A 24 -4.16 12.78 -3.60
N SER A 25 -5.37 12.78 -4.15
CA SER A 25 -6.07 13.99 -4.58
C SER A 25 -6.35 14.94 -3.42
N MET A 26 -6.91 14.43 -2.32
CA MET A 26 -7.18 15.24 -1.12
C MET A 26 -5.90 15.82 -0.49
N ALA A 27 -4.77 15.11 -0.60
CA ALA A 27 -3.47 15.56 -0.11
C ALA A 27 -2.68 16.43 -1.11
N ASN A 28 -3.27 16.80 -2.25
CA ASN A 28 -2.60 17.54 -3.34
C ASN A 28 -1.33 16.84 -3.87
N LYS A 29 -1.36 15.51 -3.96
CA LYS A 29 -0.25 14.64 -4.39
C LYS A 29 -0.52 13.93 -5.73
N MET A 30 -1.51 14.37 -6.52
CA MET A 30 -1.83 13.74 -7.82
C MET A 30 -0.63 13.71 -8.78
N THR A 31 0.19 14.75 -8.81
CA THR A 31 1.41 14.76 -9.65
C THR A 31 2.40 13.66 -9.23
N GLN A 32 2.46 13.29 -7.96
CA GLN A 32 3.30 12.17 -7.49
C GLN A 32 2.75 10.83 -7.94
N LEU A 33 1.42 10.66 -7.95
CA LEU A 33 0.75 9.47 -8.49
C LEU A 33 1.04 9.31 -9.98
N GLU A 34 0.84 10.37 -10.76
CA GLU A 34 1.07 10.35 -12.21
C GLU A 34 2.55 10.13 -12.55
N ALA A 35 3.47 10.76 -11.81
CA ALA A 35 4.90 10.53 -11.98
C ALA A 35 5.28 9.06 -11.71
N LYS A 36 4.74 8.46 -10.63
CA LYS A 36 4.96 7.05 -10.30
C LYS A 36 4.45 6.12 -11.41
N LEU A 37 3.27 6.38 -11.99
CA LEU A 37 2.79 5.63 -13.16
C LEU A 37 3.71 5.79 -14.38
N ALA A 38 4.15 7.01 -14.65
CA ALA A 38 5.01 7.32 -15.79
C ALA A 38 6.41 6.66 -15.68
N GLU A 39 6.97 6.53 -14.48
CA GLU A 39 8.21 5.76 -14.21
C GLU A 39 8.11 4.30 -14.71
N HIS A 40 6.90 3.76 -14.77
CA HIS A 40 6.61 2.39 -15.23
C HIS A 40 5.95 2.33 -16.61
N GLY A 41 5.95 3.44 -17.35
CA GLY A 41 5.45 3.52 -18.72
C GLY A 41 3.93 3.44 -18.82
N LEU A 42 3.21 3.84 -17.78
CA LEU A 42 1.74 3.88 -17.75
C LEU A 42 1.25 5.33 -17.74
N SER A 43 0.22 5.62 -18.52
CA SER A 43 -0.57 6.84 -18.33
C SER A 43 -1.62 6.64 -17.22
N LEU A 44 -2.21 7.73 -16.72
CA LEU A 44 -3.33 7.65 -15.79
C LEU A 44 -4.51 6.87 -16.39
N GLY A 45 -4.82 7.11 -17.68
CA GLY A 45 -5.92 6.42 -18.36
C GLY A 45 -5.67 4.91 -18.52
N ASP A 46 -4.44 4.51 -18.84
CA ASP A 46 -4.08 3.07 -18.89
C ASP A 46 -4.25 2.41 -17.52
N ALA A 47 -3.83 3.11 -16.46
CA ALA A 47 -3.93 2.63 -15.10
C ALA A 47 -5.38 2.54 -14.60
N GLU A 48 -6.27 3.46 -15.03
CA GLU A 48 -7.71 3.38 -14.75
C GLU A 48 -8.36 2.15 -15.41
N ILE A 49 -8.03 1.89 -16.68
CA ILE A 49 -8.53 0.68 -17.37
C ILE A 49 -8.03 -0.60 -16.68
N LEU A 50 -6.75 -0.63 -16.29
CA LEU A 50 -6.18 -1.73 -15.51
C LEU A 50 -6.88 -1.91 -14.17
N HIS A 51 -7.14 -0.79 -13.48
CA HIS A 51 -7.82 -0.78 -12.20
C HIS A 51 -9.20 -1.42 -12.30
N ASP A 52 -10.03 -0.99 -13.25
CA ASP A 52 -11.40 -1.51 -13.39
C ASP A 52 -11.42 -3.00 -13.74
N ARG A 53 -10.50 -3.43 -14.61
CA ARG A 53 -10.35 -4.85 -14.97
C ARG A 53 -9.98 -5.71 -13.76
N ILE A 54 -9.03 -5.25 -12.94
CA ILE A 54 -8.56 -5.98 -11.77
C ILE A 54 -9.59 -5.93 -10.64
N ALA A 55 -10.24 -4.78 -10.42
CA ALA A 55 -11.30 -4.62 -9.44
C ALA A 55 -12.45 -5.60 -9.69
N GLU A 56 -12.88 -5.77 -10.95
CA GLU A 56 -13.93 -6.75 -11.28
C GLU A 56 -13.47 -8.19 -11.03
N ALA A 57 -12.21 -8.53 -11.34
CA ALA A 57 -11.65 -9.85 -11.05
C ALA A 57 -11.54 -10.15 -9.55
N LEU A 58 -11.39 -9.12 -8.71
CA LEU A 58 -11.24 -9.23 -7.25
C LEU A 58 -12.54 -8.97 -6.48
N ARG A 59 -13.66 -8.81 -7.18
CA ARG A 59 -14.94 -8.40 -6.61
C ARG A 59 -15.47 -9.40 -5.57
N ASP A 60 -15.41 -10.68 -5.88
CA ASP A 60 -15.88 -11.74 -4.99
C ASP A 60 -14.90 -11.98 -3.83
N GLU A 61 -15.37 -11.71 -2.61
CA GLU A 61 -14.57 -11.83 -1.39
C GLU A 61 -14.13 -13.27 -1.13
N ALA A 62 -14.98 -14.26 -1.41
CA ALA A 62 -14.70 -15.65 -1.09
C ALA A 62 -13.57 -16.24 -1.95
N SER A 63 -13.42 -15.77 -3.19
CA SER A 63 -12.37 -16.22 -4.12
C SER A 63 -11.23 -15.21 -4.29
N ARG A 64 -11.28 -14.05 -3.62
CA ARG A 64 -10.38 -12.93 -3.86
C ARG A 64 -8.90 -13.28 -3.81
N PHE A 65 -8.48 -14.03 -2.79
CA PHE A 65 -7.08 -14.44 -2.66
C PHE A 65 -6.64 -15.35 -3.81
N GLU A 66 -7.47 -16.31 -4.20
CA GLU A 66 -7.20 -17.18 -5.34
C GLU A 66 -7.10 -16.37 -6.65
N GLN A 67 -7.97 -15.37 -6.82
CA GLN A 67 -7.92 -14.47 -7.97
C GLN A 67 -6.67 -13.59 -7.97
N MET A 68 -6.23 -13.08 -6.82
CA MET A 68 -4.94 -12.37 -6.69
C MET A 68 -3.77 -13.26 -7.13
N GLN A 69 -3.75 -14.54 -6.71
CA GLN A 69 -2.71 -15.48 -7.12
C GLN A 69 -2.74 -15.70 -8.65
N LYS A 70 -3.93 -15.90 -9.23
CA LYS A 70 -4.10 -16.06 -10.69
C LYS A 70 -3.62 -14.84 -11.46
N LEU A 71 -3.97 -13.63 -11.03
CA LEU A 71 -3.53 -12.37 -11.64
C LEU A 71 -2.00 -12.25 -11.62
N LEU A 72 -1.36 -12.69 -10.52
CA LEU A 72 0.08 -12.71 -10.37
C LEU A 72 0.76 -13.91 -11.04
N GLY A 73 0.01 -14.82 -11.66
CA GLY A 73 0.54 -16.02 -12.32
C GLY A 73 1.05 -17.10 -11.36
N ILE A 74 0.66 -17.04 -10.08
CA ILE A 74 0.99 -18.06 -9.09
C ILE A 74 -0.01 -19.19 -9.18
N THR A 75 0.47 -20.36 -9.59
CA THR A 75 -0.34 -21.58 -9.75
C THR A 75 -0.23 -22.55 -8.57
N GLU A 76 0.42 -22.14 -7.48
CA GLU A 76 0.62 -23.00 -6.31
C GLU A 76 -0.69 -23.13 -5.52
N SER A 77 -1.37 -24.26 -5.75
CA SER A 77 -2.64 -24.57 -5.11
C SER A 77 -2.45 -24.78 -3.61
N GLY A 78 -3.26 -24.10 -2.79
CA GLY A 78 -3.28 -24.28 -1.33
C GLY A 78 -2.28 -23.45 -0.53
N SER A 79 -1.56 -22.51 -1.16
CA SER A 79 -0.79 -21.52 -0.39
C SER A 79 -1.73 -20.63 0.43
N VAL A 80 -1.40 -20.39 1.69
CA VAL A 80 -2.13 -19.46 2.58
C VAL A 80 -1.52 -18.06 2.60
N SER A 81 -0.40 -17.88 1.88
CA SER A 81 0.32 -16.62 1.82
C SER A 81 0.84 -16.33 0.42
N LEU A 82 0.92 -15.05 0.11
CA LEU A 82 1.46 -14.49 -1.12
C LEU A 82 2.53 -13.48 -0.75
N LYS A 83 3.70 -13.57 -1.39
CA LYS A 83 4.78 -12.60 -1.25
C LYS A 83 5.44 -12.34 -2.60
N TYR A 84 5.71 -11.07 -2.92
CA TYR A 84 6.57 -10.68 -4.04
C TYR A 84 7.29 -9.36 -3.73
N ASP A 85 8.41 -9.11 -4.41
CA ASP A 85 9.13 -7.84 -4.31
C ASP A 85 8.55 -6.79 -5.25
N SER A 86 8.34 -5.59 -4.73
CA SER A 86 7.63 -4.52 -5.41
C SER A 86 8.41 -3.98 -6.61
N VAL A 87 7.68 -3.62 -7.67
CA VAL A 87 8.23 -2.90 -8.84
C VAL A 87 8.06 -1.39 -8.66
N PHE A 88 6.93 -0.94 -8.13
CA PHE A 88 6.59 0.47 -7.91
C PHE A 88 7.35 1.09 -6.74
N TRP A 89 7.59 0.32 -5.69
CA TRP A 89 8.26 0.75 -4.47
C TRP A 89 9.48 -0.14 -4.21
N PRO A 90 10.59 0.05 -4.93
CA PRO A 90 11.80 -0.76 -4.75
C PRO A 90 12.25 -0.80 -3.29
N GLY A 91 12.58 -2.00 -2.80
CA GLY A 91 12.91 -2.24 -1.39
C GLY A 91 11.75 -2.77 -0.56
N PHE A 92 10.50 -2.54 -1.00
CA PHE A 92 9.31 -3.11 -0.35
C PHE A 92 8.97 -4.48 -0.94
N SER A 93 8.42 -5.35 -0.10
CA SER A 93 7.73 -6.57 -0.53
C SER A 93 6.25 -6.43 -0.22
N PHE A 94 5.39 -6.86 -1.15
CA PHE A 94 3.98 -7.03 -0.86
C PHE A 94 3.75 -8.37 -0.18
N HIS A 95 2.91 -8.37 0.84
CA HIS A 95 2.51 -9.55 1.59
C HIS A 95 0.98 -9.62 1.63
N ALA A 96 0.43 -10.80 1.39
CA ALA A 96 -0.98 -11.08 1.61
C ALA A 96 -1.15 -12.46 2.26
N MET A 97 -2.06 -12.58 3.21
CA MET A 97 -2.30 -13.82 3.95
C MET A 97 -3.79 -14.10 4.12
N VAL A 98 -4.13 -15.37 4.04
CA VAL A 98 -5.46 -15.90 4.28
C VAL A 98 -5.60 -16.25 5.76
N GLY A 99 -6.68 -15.81 6.37
CA GLY A 99 -7.02 -16.12 7.76
C GLY A 99 -7.66 -17.50 7.90
N LYS A 100 -8.00 -17.87 9.14
CA LYS A 100 -8.59 -19.19 9.47
C LYS A 100 -9.93 -19.48 8.76
N ALA A 101 -10.64 -18.44 8.33
CA ALA A 101 -11.92 -18.55 7.62
C ALA A 101 -11.76 -18.78 6.10
N GLY A 102 -10.52 -18.88 5.58
CA GLY A 102 -10.28 -18.99 4.14
C GLY A 102 -10.40 -17.65 3.39
N LEU A 103 -10.67 -16.56 4.10
CA LEU A 103 -10.75 -15.19 3.56
C LEU A 103 -9.43 -14.44 3.74
N LEU A 104 -9.18 -13.42 2.90
CA LEU A 104 -8.01 -12.57 3.03
C LEU A 104 -8.06 -11.81 4.36
N GLU A 105 -7.08 -12.04 5.23
CA GLU A 105 -6.99 -11.45 6.58
C GLU A 105 -6.10 -10.21 6.61
N SER A 106 -4.99 -10.24 5.88
CA SER A 106 -4.05 -9.13 5.82
C SER A 106 -3.47 -8.99 4.42
N ALA A 107 -3.27 -7.75 3.98
CA ALA A 107 -2.51 -7.43 2.78
C ALA A 107 -1.85 -6.05 2.91
N GLY A 108 -0.61 -5.91 2.45
CA GLY A 108 0.13 -4.66 2.52
C GLY A 108 1.61 -4.81 2.18
N TYR A 109 2.29 -3.67 2.10
CA TYR A 109 3.72 -3.59 1.88
C TYR A 109 4.48 -3.53 3.19
N LEU A 110 5.62 -4.20 3.22
CA LEU A 110 6.62 -4.12 4.28
C LEU A 110 7.97 -3.82 3.62
N HIS A 111 8.75 -2.92 4.23
CA HIS A 111 10.05 -2.57 3.70
C HIS A 111 11.05 -3.67 4.07
N ALA A 112 11.53 -4.41 3.08
CA ALA A 112 12.44 -5.52 3.29
C ALA A 112 13.89 -5.05 3.54
N THR A 113 14.20 -3.80 3.17
CA THR A 113 15.54 -3.22 3.24
C THR A 113 15.46 -1.89 3.94
N ALA A 114 15.91 -1.82 5.19
CA ALA A 114 15.86 -0.59 5.97
C ALA A 114 16.75 0.50 5.35
N SER A 115 16.16 1.41 4.59
CA SER A 115 16.79 2.67 4.21
C SER A 115 15.94 3.80 4.80
N ARG A 116 16.40 4.36 5.92
CA ARG A 116 15.71 5.44 6.60
C ARG A 116 16.03 6.77 5.92
N PRO A 117 15.04 7.52 5.42
CA PRO A 117 15.27 8.87 4.95
C PRO A 117 15.79 9.75 6.09
N GLU A 118 16.89 10.45 5.86
CA GLU A 118 17.37 11.50 6.78
C GLU A 118 16.49 12.74 6.62
N VAL A 119 15.50 12.88 7.50
CA VAL A 119 14.59 14.03 7.56
C VAL A 119 14.57 14.64 8.96
N GLY A 120 14.35 15.95 9.05
CA GLY A 120 14.33 16.68 10.31
C GLY A 120 12.97 16.69 11.01
N SER A 121 11.90 16.31 10.30
CA SER A 121 10.52 16.26 10.81
C SER A 121 9.74 15.11 10.16
N PRO A 122 8.76 14.50 10.86
CA PRO A 122 7.88 13.51 10.25
C PRO A 122 7.16 14.06 9.00
N THR A 123 6.83 15.36 8.98
CA THR A 123 6.12 16.00 7.85
C THR A 123 6.95 16.11 6.58
N GLU A 124 8.27 15.95 6.69
CA GLU A 124 9.22 16.00 5.57
C GLU A 124 9.42 14.64 4.92
N LEU A 125 8.89 13.56 5.50
CA LEU A 125 8.99 12.23 4.90
C LEU A 125 8.36 12.20 3.50
N PRO A 126 9.07 11.66 2.49
CA PRO A 126 8.49 11.48 1.17
C PRO A 126 7.36 10.44 1.20
N THR A 127 6.36 10.64 0.35
CA THR A 127 5.28 9.66 0.15
C THR A 127 5.87 8.31 -0.26
N TRP A 128 5.37 7.23 0.34
CA TRP A 128 5.77 5.83 0.16
C TRP A 128 7.23 5.50 0.50
N SER A 129 7.89 6.32 1.33
CA SER A 129 9.30 6.14 1.66
C SER A 129 9.57 5.13 2.76
N VAL A 130 8.62 4.90 3.66
CA VAL A 130 8.77 4.04 4.84
C VAL A 130 7.51 3.22 5.08
N ASP A 131 7.68 2.09 5.76
CA ASP A 131 6.56 1.37 6.37
C ASP A 131 6.24 1.86 7.79
N ILE A 132 5.20 1.27 8.40
CA ILE A 132 4.70 1.61 9.73
C ILE A 132 5.77 1.36 10.82
N SER A 133 6.55 0.28 10.70
CA SER A 133 7.56 -0.09 11.70
C SER A 133 8.75 0.87 11.64
N GLU A 134 9.23 1.17 10.44
CA GLU A 134 10.31 2.13 10.22
C GLU A 134 9.94 3.53 10.70
N PHE A 135 8.70 3.96 10.44
CA PHE A 135 8.18 5.22 10.94
C PHE A 135 8.21 5.27 12.48
N ALA A 136 7.74 4.22 13.14
CA ALA A 136 7.73 4.14 14.61
C ALA A 136 9.14 4.11 15.20
N GLU A 137 10.08 3.45 14.53
CA GLU A 137 11.50 3.46 14.93
C GLU A 137 12.14 4.85 14.84
N GLN A 138 11.73 5.66 13.86
CA GLN A 138 12.31 6.99 13.62
C GLN A 138 11.67 8.09 14.47
N PHE A 139 10.34 8.09 14.62
CA PHE A 139 9.59 9.18 15.25
C PHE A 139 8.99 8.84 16.61
N GLY A 140 9.16 7.59 17.06
CA GLY A 140 8.70 7.12 18.36
C GLY A 140 7.45 6.24 18.29
N PRO A 141 6.97 5.77 19.45
CA PRO A 141 5.82 4.88 19.49
C PRO A 141 4.59 5.58 18.91
N ILE A 142 3.89 4.84 18.05
CA ILE A 142 2.65 5.28 17.41
C ILE A 142 1.49 4.43 17.90
N ALA A 143 0.30 5.01 18.02
CA ALA A 143 -0.92 4.32 18.40
C ALA A 143 -1.93 4.35 17.24
N LEU A 144 -2.51 3.20 16.92
CA LEU A 144 -3.53 3.12 15.87
C LEU A 144 -4.79 3.86 16.32
N ARG A 145 -5.21 4.85 15.53
CA ARG A 145 -6.40 5.66 15.78
C ARG A 145 -7.58 5.21 14.91
N ASP A 146 -7.33 4.96 13.63
CA ASP A 146 -8.35 4.51 12.69
C ASP A 146 -7.77 3.50 11.70
N LYS A 147 -8.60 2.52 11.31
CA LYS A 147 -8.24 1.48 10.35
C LYS A 147 -9.44 1.10 9.50
N GLN A 148 -9.29 1.25 8.19
CA GLN A 148 -10.30 0.88 7.22
C GLN A 148 -10.10 -0.57 6.74
N PRO A 149 -11.18 -1.25 6.29
CA PRO A 149 -11.08 -2.56 5.66
C PRO A 149 -10.12 -2.60 4.46
N LEU A 150 -9.54 -3.77 4.17
CA LEU A 150 -8.60 -3.94 3.04
C LEU A 150 -9.21 -3.59 1.68
N PHE A 151 -10.53 -3.69 1.53
CA PHE A 151 -11.26 -3.41 0.29
C PHE A 151 -12.43 -2.46 0.56
N ASP A 152 -12.22 -1.48 1.44
CA ASP A 152 -13.13 -0.36 1.55
C ASP A 152 -13.34 0.31 0.18
N GLU A 153 -14.55 0.77 -0.10
CA GLU A 153 -14.93 1.33 -1.39
C GLU A 153 -14.13 2.60 -1.74
N PHE A 154 -13.71 3.36 -0.72
CA PHE A 154 -13.07 4.66 -0.90
C PHE A 154 -11.63 4.69 -0.38
N LEU A 155 -11.33 3.94 0.68
CA LEU A 155 -10.09 4.02 1.46
C LEU A 155 -9.53 2.63 1.81
N PRO A 156 -9.29 1.77 0.82
CA PRO A 156 -8.85 0.40 1.08
C PRO A 156 -7.49 0.38 1.79
N ALA A 157 -7.41 -0.42 2.85
CA ALA A 157 -6.21 -0.59 3.66
C ALA A 157 -5.61 0.73 4.20
N TYR A 158 -6.46 1.73 4.45
CA TYR A 158 -6.06 2.98 5.08
C TYR A 158 -5.90 2.81 6.60
N GLU A 159 -4.83 3.37 7.14
CA GLU A 159 -4.55 3.39 8.56
C GLU A 159 -4.08 4.79 9.00
N GLU A 160 -4.61 5.26 10.12
CA GLU A 160 -4.20 6.52 10.75
C GLU A 160 -3.71 6.25 12.17
N TYR A 161 -2.56 6.82 12.48
CA TYR A 161 -1.86 6.66 13.74
C TYR A 161 -1.66 8.02 14.39
N GLU A 162 -1.72 8.05 15.71
CA GLU A 162 -1.35 9.20 16.54
C GLU A 162 -0.01 8.96 17.23
N PHE A 163 0.79 10.01 17.40
CA PHE A 163 2.08 9.96 18.07
C PHE A 163 2.47 11.33 18.61
N SER A 164 3.42 11.37 19.55
CA SER A 164 4.01 12.62 20.04
C SER A 164 5.40 12.80 19.44
N TRP A 165 5.63 13.96 18.84
CA TRP A 165 6.94 14.32 18.32
C TRP A 165 7.33 15.70 18.84
N ASN A 166 8.50 15.78 19.49
CA ASN A 166 8.98 16.98 20.17
C ASN A 166 7.96 17.63 21.15
N GLY A 167 7.13 16.80 21.79
CA GLY A 167 6.12 17.25 22.76
C GLY A 167 4.78 17.67 22.16
N GLU A 168 4.66 17.69 20.82
CA GLU A 168 3.44 18.07 20.12
C GLU A 168 2.70 16.82 19.59
N PRO A 169 1.36 16.84 19.49
CA PRO A 169 0.57 15.74 18.95
C PRO A 169 0.58 15.74 17.41
N TYR A 170 0.88 14.59 16.81
CA TYR A 170 0.89 14.39 15.36
C TYR A 170 0.03 13.20 14.95
N GLY A 171 -0.46 13.26 13.72
CA GLY A 171 -1.08 12.15 13.00
C GLY A 171 -0.22 11.69 11.83
N ALA A 172 -0.08 10.38 11.63
CA ALA A 172 0.56 9.75 10.48
C ALA A 172 -0.44 8.85 9.74
N ARG A 173 -0.41 8.88 8.41
CA ARG A 173 -1.36 8.20 7.54
C ARG A 173 -0.62 7.22 6.65
N PHE A 174 -1.16 6.02 6.55
CA PHE A 174 -0.64 4.94 5.72
C PHE A 174 -1.77 4.39 4.86
N ILE A 175 -1.40 3.85 3.70
CA ILE A 175 -2.32 3.12 2.84
C ILE A 175 -1.60 1.91 2.26
N TRP A 176 -2.19 0.72 2.42
CA TRP A 176 -1.51 -0.55 2.14
C TRP A 176 -0.17 -0.73 2.88
N GLY A 177 -0.01 -0.11 4.06
CA GLY A 177 1.24 -0.12 4.82
C GLY A 177 2.31 0.86 4.34
N LEU A 178 2.07 1.61 3.27
CA LEU A 178 2.99 2.64 2.75
C LEU A 178 2.67 4.00 3.34
N PHE A 179 3.70 4.75 3.75
CA PHE A 179 3.53 6.11 4.27
C PHE A 179 2.86 7.04 3.24
N LEU A 180 1.85 7.80 3.66
CA LEU A 180 1.19 8.80 2.82
C LEU A 180 1.59 10.23 3.22
N SER A 181 1.42 10.55 4.50
CA SER A 181 1.73 11.86 5.06
C SER A 181 1.69 11.84 6.58
N SER A 182 2.26 12.86 7.20
CA SER A 182 2.01 13.21 8.59
C SER A 182 1.75 14.69 8.73
N SER A 183 1.03 15.06 9.79
CA SER A 183 0.69 16.43 10.10
C SER A 183 0.54 16.59 11.61
N ILE A 184 0.82 17.80 12.13
CA ILE A 184 0.43 18.14 13.50
C ILE A 184 -1.10 18.04 13.62
N TYR A 185 -1.60 17.53 14.74
CA TYR A 185 -3.03 17.59 15.04
C TYR A 185 -3.38 19.04 15.37
N TRP A 186 -4.31 19.61 14.59
CA TRP A 186 -5.02 20.81 14.97
C TRP A 186 -6.40 20.34 15.45
N ASP A 187 -6.68 20.52 16.74
CA ASP A 187 -8.05 20.44 17.25
C ASP A 187 -8.94 21.54 16.62
#